data_AF-A0A383EGD0-F1
#
_entry.id   AF-A0A383EGD0-F1
#
_cell.length_a   1.000
_cell.length_b   1.000
_cell.length_c   1.000
_cell.angle_alpha   90.00
_cell.angle_beta   90.00
_cell.angle_gamma   90.00
#
_symmetry.space_group_name_H-M   'P 1'
#
loop_
_entity.id
_entity.type
_entity.pdbx_description
1 polymer ?
#
loop_
_entity_poly.entity_id
_entity_poly.type
_entity_poly.pdbx_seq_one_letter_code
_entity_poly.pdbx_strand_id
1 'polypeptide(L)'
;CNAFDIISGKEVVIKEGSLSHALRASLSIPTIFAPVEWGDALLVDGGVANTLPVDIVRDMGANYVLAVDVTETTKSKASLKNIIDIIDQTISVHGYEKKKQNIKESDFYIRPQIDKISFTDYRPKTMQYLFDKGEEAVQSNWNLFLQLKELTSLREQKIQTIKPLKKPVINQIKIDGNKSLSKEFIRSFIGLEKGMRLNPETLDDNISELYSLGYFKTLYYEIHPNIDGGV
;
A
#
# COMPACT_ATOMS: atom_id res chain seq x y z
N CYS A 1 -3.01 -5.58 -5.75
CA CYS A 1 -1.77 -4.82 -5.46
C CYS A 1 -0.65 -5.34 -6.35
N ASN A 2 0.34 -4.53 -6.72
CA ASN A 2 1.56 -5.03 -7.35
C ASN A 2 2.69 -5.15 -6.33
N ALA A 3 3.54 -6.15 -6.50
CA ALA A 3 4.71 -6.41 -5.68
C ALA A 3 5.86 -6.90 -6.57
N PHE A 4 7.06 -7.00 -6.02
CA PHE A 4 8.21 -7.54 -6.73
C PHE A 4 8.76 -8.78 -6.00
N ASP A 5 8.86 -9.90 -6.70
CA ASP A 5 9.46 -11.12 -6.14
C ASP A 5 10.98 -11.07 -6.32
N ILE A 6 11.71 -10.99 -5.21
CA ILE A 6 13.17 -10.92 -5.22
C ILE A 6 13.85 -12.27 -5.48
N ILE A 7 13.10 -13.38 -5.44
CA ILE A 7 13.62 -14.71 -5.78
C ILE A 7 13.59 -14.92 -7.29
N SER A 8 12.46 -14.64 -7.95
CA SER A 8 12.33 -14.82 -9.40
C SER A 8 12.74 -13.57 -10.22
N GLY A 9 12.84 -12.41 -9.59
CA GLY A 9 13.13 -11.13 -10.25
C GLY A 9 11.96 -10.60 -11.10
N LYS A 10 10.72 -10.97 -10.78
CA LYS A 10 9.53 -10.65 -11.57
C LYS A 10 8.52 -9.83 -10.78
N GLU A 11 7.77 -9.00 -11.50
CA GLU A 11 6.58 -8.34 -10.94
C GLU A 11 5.48 -9.37 -10.68
N VAL A 12 4.83 -9.22 -9.52
CA VAL A 12 3.71 -10.06 -9.08
C VAL A 12 2.48 -9.17 -8.92
N VAL A 13 1.40 -9.54 -9.63
CA VAL A 13 0.10 -8.87 -9.49
C VAL A 13 -0.78 -9.72 -8.56
N ILE A 14 -0.94 -9.24 -7.33
CA ILE A 14 -1.78 -9.89 -6.32
C ILE A 14 -3.24 -9.49 -6.58
N LYS A 15 -4.04 -10.44 -7.05
CA LYS A 15 -5.45 -10.26 -7.43
C LYS A 15 -6.44 -10.82 -6.42
N GLU A 16 -5.99 -11.70 -5.53
CA GLU A 16 -6.82 -12.44 -4.59
C GLU A 16 -6.10 -12.70 -3.26
N GLY A 17 -6.84 -13.19 -2.27
CA GLY A 17 -6.35 -13.44 -0.91
C GLY A 17 -6.60 -12.28 0.04
N SER A 18 -5.82 -12.22 1.12
CA SER A 18 -5.92 -11.18 2.14
C SER A 18 -5.47 -9.83 1.61
N LEU A 19 -6.36 -8.83 1.65
CA LEU A 19 -6.05 -7.47 1.22
C LEU A 19 -4.97 -6.83 2.10
N SER A 20 -5.02 -7.03 3.42
CA SER A 20 -4.00 -6.49 4.34
C SER A 20 -2.64 -7.11 4.06
N HIS A 21 -2.58 -8.41 3.78
CA HIS A 21 -1.34 -9.09 3.42
C HIS A 21 -0.79 -8.62 2.06
N ALA A 22 -1.67 -8.47 1.06
CA ALA A 22 -1.30 -7.95 -0.25
C ALA A 22 -0.78 -6.51 -0.19
N LEU A 23 -1.41 -5.65 0.62
CA LEU A 23 -0.95 -4.29 0.88
C LEU A 23 0.41 -4.29 1.60
N ARG A 24 0.58 -5.14 2.63
CA ARG A 24 1.85 -5.27 3.36
C ARG A 24 2.99 -5.70 2.43
N ALA A 25 2.75 -6.63 1.51
CA ALA A 25 3.73 -7.02 0.49
C ALA A 25 4.06 -5.86 -0.46
N SER A 26 3.01 -5.20 -0.98
CA SER A 26 3.13 -4.09 -1.93
C SER A 26 3.83 -2.85 -1.37
N LEU A 27 3.80 -2.64 -0.05
CA LEU A 27 4.45 -1.54 0.68
C LEU A 27 5.75 -1.95 1.40
N SER A 28 6.30 -3.13 1.10
CA SER A 28 7.54 -3.64 1.73
C SER A 28 8.79 -3.00 1.13
N ILE A 29 8.96 -1.69 1.34
CA ILE A 29 10.08 -0.94 0.77
C ILE A 29 11.41 -1.55 1.24
N PRO A 30 12.30 -1.97 0.31
CA PRO A 30 13.61 -2.47 0.67
C PRO A 30 14.35 -1.46 1.55
N THR A 31 15.22 -1.96 2.45
CA THR A 31 15.97 -1.19 3.46
C THR A 31 15.16 -0.68 4.66
N ILE A 32 13.83 -0.58 4.57
CA ILE A 32 12.97 -0.07 5.66
C ILE A 32 12.12 -1.18 6.27
N PHE A 33 11.52 -2.03 5.43
CA PHE A 33 10.62 -3.09 5.86
C PHE A 33 11.14 -4.46 5.46
N ALA A 34 10.87 -5.46 6.30
CA ALA A 34 11.16 -6.85 5.96
C ALA A 34 10.29 -7.30 4.77
N PRO A 35 10.84 -8.13 3.85
CA PRO A 35 10.08 -8.78 2.79
C PRO A 35 8.95 -9.66 3.34
N VAL A 36 7.97 -9.97 2.49
CA VAL A 36 6.77 -10.73 2.82
C VAL A 36 6.75 -12.04 2.04
N GLU A 37 6.59 -13.16 2.75
CA GLU A 37 6.42 -14.48 2.11
C GLU A 37 5.03 -14.58 1.47
N TRP A 38 4.98 -15.02 0.22
CA TRP A 38 3.73 -15.24 -0.52
C TRP A 38 3.81 -16.53 -1.34
N GLY A 39 3.42 -17.65 -0.72
CA GLY A 39 3.66 -18.97 -1.28
C GLY A 39 5.16 -19.24 -1.38
N ASP A 40 5.64 -19.57 -2.58
CA ASP A 40 7.07 -19.78 -2.86
C ASP A 40 7.83 -18.46 -3.16
N ALA A 41 7.12 -17.32 -3.23
CA ALA A 41 7.70 -16.02 -3.54
C ALA A 41 8.12 -15.27 -2.26
N LEU A 42 9.13 -14.40 -2.41
CA LEU A 42 9.52 -13.46 -1.36
C LEU A 42 9.33 -12.04 -1.92
N LEU A 43 8.29 -11.35 -1.44
CA LEU A 43 7.80 -10.12 -2.03
C LEU A 43 8.35 -8.88 -1.31
N VAL A 44 8.73 -7.88 -2.11
CA VAL A 44 9.02 -6.51 -1.69
C VAL A 44 8.10 -5.53 -2.43
N ASP A 45 8.25 -4.24 -2.13
CA ASP A 45 7.48 -3.16 -2.72
C ASP A 45 7.41 -3.22 -4.26
N GLY A 46 6.20 -3.01 -4.81
CA GLY A 46 5.95 -3.08 -6.25
C GLY A 46 6.67 -1.99 -7.05
N GLY A 47 7.02 -0.88 -6.40
CA GLY A 47 7.78 0.23 -6.94
C GLY A 47 9.20 -0.13 -7.37
N VAL A 48 9.73 -1.28 -6.96
CA VAL A 48 11.01 -1.79 -7.51
C VAL A 48 10.89 -2.00 -9.03
N ALA A 49 9.77 -2.56 -9.51
CA ALA A 49 9.57 -2.84 -10.93
C ALA A 49 8.61 -1.87 -11.61
N ASN A 50 7.59 -1.38 -10.90
CA ASN A 50 6.49 -0.65 -11.51
C ASN A 50 5.87 0.36 -10.53
N THR A 51 6.46 1.55 -10.47
CA THR A 51 5.97 2.64 -9.60
C THR A 51 4.69 3.32 -10.12
N LEU A 52 4.30 3.05 -11.38
CA LEU A 52 3.15 3.69 -12.03
C LEU A 52 2.43 2.64 -12.90
N PRO A 53 1.64 1.73 -12.30
CA PRO A 53 1.17 0.50 -12.94
C PRO A 53 -0.01 0.69 -13.92
N VAL A 54 0.19 1.52 -14.94
CA VAL A 54 -0.82 1.80 -15.99
C VAL A 54 -1.15 0.54 -16.78
N ASP A 55 -0.14 -0.24 -17.15
CA ASP A 55 -0.28 -1.54 -17.81
C ASP A 55 -1.19 -2.50 -17.03
N ILE A 56 -1.01 -2.62 -15.72
CA ILE A 56 -1.85 -3.48 -14.87
C ILE A 56 -3.31 -2.98 -14.88
N VAL A 57 -3.53 -1.67 -14.80
CA VAL A 57 -4.88 -1.09 -14.82
C VAL A 57 -5.54 -1.29 -16.18
N ARG A 58 -4.79 -1.23 -17.28
CA ARG A 58 -5.28 -1.57 -18.62
C ARG A 58 -5.67 -3.04 -18.72
N ASP A 59 -4.85 -3.95 -18.21
CA ASP A 59 -5.14 -5.39 -18.16
C ASP A 59 -6.39 -5.71 -17.32
N MET A 60 -6.73 -4.86 -16.35
CA MET A 60 -7.99 -4.93 -15.60
C MET A 60 -9.22 -4.50 -16.41
N GLY A 61 -9.04 -4.03 -17.66
CA GLY A 61 -10.11 -3.64 -18.58
C GLY A 61 -10.45 -2.14 -18.57
N ALA A 62 -9.57 -1.28 -18.05
CA ALA A 62 -9.83 0.16 -18.02
C ALA A 62 -9.79 0.80 -19.43
N ASN A 63 -10.89 1.44 -19.84
CA ASN A 63 -10.94 2.19 -21.10
C ASN A 63 -10.13 3.49 -21.05
N TYR A 64 -10.09 4.13 -19.90
CA TYR A 64 -9.32 5.35 -19.65
C TYR A 64 -8.52 5.20 -18.35
N VAL A 65 -7.28 5.67 -18.34
CA VAL A 65 -6.36 5.65 -17.20
C VAL A 65 -5.84 7.06 -16.93
N LEU A 66 -6.17 7.56 -15.74
CA LEU A 66 -5.52 8.73 -15.14
C LEU A 66 -4.37 8.26 -14.26
N ALA A 67 -3.15 8.51 -14.72
CA ALA A 67 -1.92 8.24 -13.99
C ALA A 67 -1.54 9.43 -13.11
N VAL A 68 -1.38 9.19 -11.80
CA VAL A 68 -0.91 10.19 -10.84
C VAL A 68 0.47 9.79 -10.35
N ASP A 69 1.48 10.59 -10.68
CA ASP A 69 2.88 10.30 -10.37
C ASP A 69 3.40 11.24 -9.28
N VAL A 70 3.69 10.66 -8.12
CA VAL A 70 4.27 11.36 -6.96
C VAL A 70 5.75 11.03 -6.74
N THR A 71 6.38 10.32 -7.68
CA THR A 71 7.74 9.78 -7.49
C THR A 71 8.82 10.70 -8.07
N GLU A 72 9.87 10.94 -7.29
CA GLU A 72 11.13 11.44 -7.83
C GLU A 72 11.92 10.27 -8.41
N THR A 73 12.25 10.33 -9.70
CA THR A 73 12.72 9.12 -10.41
C THR A 73 14.23 8.92 -10.36
N THR A 74 15.00 9.97 -10.07
CA THR A 74 16.46 9.88 -9.96
C THR A 74 16.99 10.93 -9.01
N LYS A 75 17.75 10.49 -8.00
CA LYS A 75 18.58 11.37 -7.16
C LYS A 75 19.66 12.02 -8.05
N SER A 76 20.05 13.26 -7.76
CA SER A 76 21.17 13.89 -8.45
C SER A 76 22.49 13.23 -8.04
N LYS A 77 23.52 13.29 -8.90
CA LYS A 77 24.86 12.77 -8.56
C LYS A 77 25.37 13.31 -7.21
N ALA A 78 25.09 14.58 -6.92
CA ALA A 78 25.48 15.24 -5.68
C ALA A 78 24.77 14.70 -4.42
N SER A 79 23.65 13.99 -4.58
CA SER A 79 22.91 13.34 -3.49
C SER A 79 23.27 11.87 -3.25
N LEU A 80 24.15 11.27 -4.05
CA LEU A 80 24.62 9.89 -3.85
C LEU A 80 25.86 9.89 -2.95
N LYS A 81 25.68 9.91 -1.63
CA LYS A 81 26.78 10.14 -0.67
C LYS A 81 27.23 8.89 0.06
N ASN A 82 26.35 7.89 0.18
CA ASN A 82 26.64 6.66 0.93
C ASN A 82 26.07 5.42 0.23
N ILE A 83 26.36 4.24 0.80
CA ILE A 83 25.93 2.96 0.24
C ILE A 83 24.41 2.80 0.18
N ILE A 84 23.68 3.37 1.15
CA ILE A 84 22.22 3.33 1.18
C ILE A 84 21.66 4.15 0.01
N ASP A 85 22.21 5.34 -0.23
CA ASP A 85 21.82 6.17 -1.39
C ASP A 85 22.03 5.45 -2.72
N ILE A 86 23.12 4.68 -2.85
CA ILE A 86 23.45 3.92 -4.05
C ILE A 86 22.48 2.75 -4.24
N ILE A 87 22.13 2.03 -3.16
CA ILE A 87 21.15 0.95 -3.19
C ILE A 87 19.77 1.49 -3.58
N ASP A 88 19.31 2.56 -2.94
CA ASP A 88 18.02 3.22 -3.24
C ASP A 88 17.95 3.69 -4.69
N GLN A 89 19.03 4.31 -5.18
CA GLN A 89 19.12 4.77 -6.56
C GLN A 89 19.06 3.59 -7.52
N THR A 90 19.73 2.47 -7.22
CA THR A 90 19.71 1.26 -8.05
C THR A 90 18.31 0.65 -8.11
N ILE A 91 17.60 0.62 -6.99
CA ILE A 91 16.20 0.18 -6.93
C ILE A 91 15.31 1.10 -7.77
N SER A 92 15.46 2.41 -7.61
CA SER A 92 14.63 3.41 -8.28
C SER A 92 14.82 3.42 -9.80
N VAL A 93 16.02 3.11 -10.30
CA VAL A 93 16.27 3.02 -11.76
C VAL A 93 15.79 1.71 -12.37
N HIS A 94 15.58 0.65 -11.58
CA HIS A 94 15.16 -0.66 -12.09
C HIS A 94 13.82 -0.58 -12.83
N GLY A 95 12.80 0.06 -12.22
CA GLY A 95 11.49 0.26 -12.83
C GLY A 95 11.38 1.45 -13.79
N TYR A 96 12.48 2.16 -14.09
CA TYR A 96 12.41 3.46 -14.77
C TYR A 96 11.89 3.40 -16.20
N GLU A 97 12.37 2.44 -16.99
CA GLU A 97 11.93 2.29 -18.38
C GLU A 97 10.46 1.85 -18.45
N LYS A 98 10.03 0.97 -17.53
CA LYS A 98 8.63 0.58 -17.41
C LYS A 98 7.74 1.76 -17.05
N LYS A 99 8.16 2.59 -16.09
CA LYS A 99 7.46 3.84 -15.75
C LYS A 99 7.31 4.76 -16.98
N LYS A 100 8.37 4.97 -17.77
CA LYS A 100 8.31 5.79 -18.99
C LYS A 100 7.29 5.24 -19.99
N GLN A 101 7.25 3.93 -20.16
CA GLN A 101 6.29 3.30 -21.04
C GLN A 101 4.86 3.49 -20.53
N ASN A 102 4.64 3.27 -19.23
CA ASN A 102 3.34 3.46 -18.59
C ASN A 102 2.83 4.91 -18.67
N ILE A 103 3.72 5.92 -18.59
CA ILE A 103 3.33 7.32 -18.83
C ILE A 103 2.77 7.49 -20.25
N LYS A 104 3.40 6.89 -21.28
CA LYS A 104 2.94 6.98 -22.67
C LYS A 104 1.61 6.26 -22.90
N GLU A 105 1.33 5.22 -22.12
CA GLU A 105 0.09 4.42 -22.22
C GLU A 105 -1.08 5.00 -21.41
N SER A 106 -0.82 5.99 -20.56
CA SER A 106 -1.85 6.72 -19.83
C SER A 106 -2.56 7.71 -20.74
N ASP A 107 -3.89 7.82 -20.63
CA ASP A 107 -4.65 8.83 -21.38
C ASP A 107 -4.48 10.22 -20.74
N PHE A 108 -4.33 10.22 -19.43
CA PHE A 108 -4.20 11.41 -18.62
C PHE A 108 -3.07 11.22 -17.62
N TYR A 109 -2.20 12.21 -17.47
CA TYR A 109 -1.06 12.17 -16.56
C TYR A 109 -1.01 13.44 -15.72
N ILE A 110 -0.98 13.27 -14.40
CA ILE A 110 -0.82 14.37 -13.45
C ILE A 110 0.39 14.08 -12.58
N ARG A 111 1.27 15.07 -12.46
CA ARG A 111 2.42 15.05 -11.55
C ARG A 111 2.39 16.28 -10.64
N PRO A 112 1.97 16.14 -9.38
CA PRO A 112 2.05 17.21 -8.40
C PRO A 112 3.49 17.70 -8.25
N GLN A 113 3.68 19.01 -8.15
CA GLN A 113 5.00 19.61 -7.90
C GLN A 113 5.24 19.64 -6.39
N ILE A 114 6.02 18.67 -5.92
CA ILE A 114 6.31 18.46 -4.50
C ILE A 114 7.80 18.74 -4.29
N ASP A 115 8.13 19.53 -3.26
CA ASP A 115 9.51 19.73 -2.84
C ASP A 115 10.12 18.44 -2.27
N LYS A 116 11.44 18.39 -2.13
CA LYS A 116 12.12 17.22 -1.57
C LYS A 116 11.71 16.96 -0.12
N ILE A 117 10.81 16.00 0.06
CA ILE A 117 10.32 15.53 1.35
C ILE A 117 10.88 14.14 1.61
N SER A 118 11.33 13.89 2.84
CA SER A 118 11.72 12.53 3.25
C SER A 118 10.49 11.63 3.27
N PHE A 119 10.62 10.42 2.74
CA PHE A 119 9.53 9.44 2.79
C PHE A 119 9.09 9.07 4.22
N THR A 120 9.95 9.34 5.22
CA THR A 120 9.66 9.12 6.65
C THR A 120 9.06 10.33 7.36
N ASP A 121 8.81 11.44 6.68
CA ASP A 121 8.33 12.68 7.31
C ASP A 121 6.81 12.72 7.43
N TYR A 122 6.30 12.20 8.54
CA TYR A 122 4.88 12.15 8.87
C TYR A 122 4.43 13.29 9.79
N ARG A 123 5.16 14.41 9.86
CA ARG A 123 4.73 15.56 10.66
C ARG A 123 3.42 16.11 10.10
N PRO A 124 2.45 16.53 10.94
CA PRO A 124 1.16 17.06 10.48
C PRO A 124 1.28 18.19 9.45
N LYS A 125 2.29 19.06 9.59
CA LYS A 125 2.56 20.14 8.62
C LYS A 125 2.98 19.63 7.24
N THR A 126 3.82 18.59 7.21
CA THR A 126 4.27 17.96 5.96
C THR A 126 3.10 17.25 5.29
N MET A 127 2.28 16.54 6.06
CA MET A 127 1.06 15.90 5.55
C MET A 127 0.09 16.92 4.95
N GLN A 128 -0.18 18.03 5.66
CA GLN A 128 -1.05 19.10 5.13
C GLN A 128 -0.49 19.68 3.84
N TYR A 129 0.81 19.98 3.78
CA TYR A 129 1.46 20.45 2.56
C TYR A 129 1.28 19.47 1.39
N LEU A 130 1.41 18.16 1.62
CA LEU A 130 1.21 17.14 0.58
C LEU A 130 -0.24 17.11 0.09
N PHE A 131 -1.23 17.27 0.98
CA PHE A 131 -2.63 17.44 0.58
C PHE A 131 -2.83 18.68 -0.29
N ASP A 132 -2.29 19.82 0.14
CA ASP A 132 -2.38 21.08 -0.60
C ASP A 132 -1.77 20.95 -2.01
N LYS A 133 -0.61 20.27 -2.14
CA LYS A 133 0.00 19.97 -3.45
C LYS A 133 -0.86 19.07 -4.34
N GLY A 134 -1.60 18.14 -3.74
CA GLY A 134 -2.60 17.35 -4.46
C GLY A 134 -3.72 18.22 -5.01
N GLU A 135 -4.27 19.11 -4.19
CA GLU A 135 -5.34 20.04 -4.59
C GLU A 135 -4.88 21.02 -5.68
N GLU A 136 -3.69 21.62 -5.51
CA GLU A 136 -3.07 22.49 -6.52
C GLU A 136 -2.92 21.75 -7.87
N ALA A 137 -2.51 20.48 -7.85
CA ALA A 137 -2.37 19.67 -9.05
C ALA A 137 -3.72 19.41 -9.74
N VAL A 138 -4.79 19.21 -8.97
CA VAL A 138 -6.16 19.09 -9.51
C VAL A 138 -6.60 20.41 -10.15
N GLN A 139 -6.45 21.53 -9.44
CA GLN A 139 -6.85 22.85 -9.92
C GLN A 139 -6.10 23.25 -11.20
N SER A 140 -4.78 22.99 -11.24
CA SER A 140 -3.95 23.26 -12.42
C SER A 140 -4.33 22.43 -13.64
N ASN A 141 -4.99 21.29 -13.42
CA ASN A 141 -5.46 20.37 -14.46
C ASN A 141 -7.00 20.35 -14.57
N TRP A 142 -7.69 21.42 -14.17
CA TRP A 142 -9.16 21.43 -14.09
C TRP A 142 -9.86 20.97 -15.39
N ASN A 143 -9.36 21.39 -16.55
CA ASN A 143 -9.90 21.00 -17.86
C ASN A 143 -9.86 19.48 -18.10
N LEU A 144 -8.83 18.80 -17.60
CA LEU A 144 -8.72 17.33 -17.67
C LEU A 144 -9.88 16.68 -16.90
N PHE A 145 -10.21 17.18 -15.71
CA PHE A 145 -11.32 16.67 -14.92
C PHE A 145 -12.68 16.97 -15.57
N LEU A 146 -12.83 18.10 -16.27
CA LEU A 146 -14.03 18.38 -17.07
C LEU A 146 -14.17 17.37 -18.22
N GLN A 147 -13.08 17.05 -18.92
CA GLN A 147 -13.08 16.00 -19.96
C GLN A 147 -13.42 14.62 -19.38
N LEU A 148 -12.84 14.25 -18.24
CA LEU A 148 -13.17 13.00 -17.56
C LEU A 148 -14.65 12.93 -17.17
N LYS A 149 -15.22 14.04 -16.70
CA LYS A 149 -16.66 14.13 -16.40
C LYS A 149 -17.51 13.87 -17.65
N GLU A 150 -17.14 14.41 -18.81
CA GLU A 150 -17.84 14.17 -20.06
C GLU A 150 -17.72 12.70 -20.51
N LEU A 151 -16.49 12.14 -20.50
CA LEU A 151 -16.22 10.75 -20.87
C LEU A 151 -16.93 9.73 -19.98
N THR A 152 -17.18 10.08 -18.72
CA THR A 152 -17.84 9.21 -17.74
C THR A 152 -19.33 9.52 -17.56
N SER A 153 -19.86 10.53 -18.25
CA SER A 153 -21.24 11.03 -18.08
C SER A 153 -22.33 9.98 -18.32
N LEU A 154 -22.09 9.04 -19.23
CA LEU A 154 -23.02 7.95 -19.58
C LEU A 154 -22.81 6.69 -18.74
N ARG A 155 -21.80 6.67 -17.87
CA ARG A 155 -21.50 5.51 -17.03
C ARG A 155 -22.45 5.49 -15.84
N GLU A 156 -23.22 4.42 -15.69
CA GLU A 156 -23.92 4.16 -14.44
C GLU A 156 -22.91 4.08 -13.30
N GLN A 157 -23.02 5.00 -12.34
CA GLN A 157 -22.24 4.95 -11.12
C GLN A 157 -22.73 3.78 -10.27
N LYS A 158 -22.11 2.62 -10.45
CA LYS A 158 -22.25 1.49 -9.52
C LYS A 158 -21.46 1.78 -8.25
N ILE A 159 -21.90 2.77 -7.49
CA ILE A 159 -21.41 2.96 -6.13
C ILE A 159 -22.02 1.83 -5.31
N GLN A 160 -21.23 0.79 -5.04
CA GLN A 160 -21.60 -0.14 -3.98
C GLN A 160 -21.56 0.63 -2.68
N THR A 161 -22.72 0.81 -2.04
CA THR A 161 -22.77 1.33 -0.67
C THR A 161 -22.09 0.32 0.23
N ILE A 162 -20.82 0.58 0.58
CA ILE A 162 -20.11 -0.20 1.59
C ILE A 162 -20.83 0.06 2.91
N LYS A 163 -21.62 -0.92 3.36
CA LYS A 163 -22.21 -0.85 4.69
C LYS A 163 -21.06 -0.91 5.70
N PRO A 164 -21.01 0.01 6.68
CA PRO A 164 -20.01 -0.06 7.73
C PRO A 164 -20.03 -1.45 8.36
N LEU A 165 -18.85 -2.04 8.58
CA LEU A 165 -18.73 -3.28 9.33
C LEU A 165 -19.40 -3.08 10.69
N LYS A 166 -20.53 -3.76 10.92
CA LYS A 166 -21.10 -3.87 12.27
C LYS A 166 -20.02 -4.53 13.11
N LYS A 167 -19.57 -3.87 14.20
CA LYS A 167 -18.54 -4.39 15.13
C LYS A 167 -18.82 -5.88 15.46
N PRO A 168 -18.14 -6.83 14.76
CA PRO A 168 -18.53 -8.23 14.82
C PRO A 168 -18.18 -8.81 16.19
N VAL A 169 -18.88 -9.86 16.58
CA VAL A 169 -18.52 -10.62 17.79
C VAL A 169 -17.36 -11.53 17.45
N ILE A 170 -16.34 -11.53 18.31
CA ILE A 170 -15.15 -12.35 18.12
C ILE A 170 -15.49 -13.80 18.47
N ASN A 171 -15.47 -14.68 17.48
CA ASN A 171 -15.70 -16.11 17.71
C ASN A 171 -14.42 -16.84 18.13
N GLN A 172 -13.29 -16.52 17.50
CA GLN A 172 -12.02 -17.18 17.73
C GLN A 172 -10.86 -16.22 17.47
N ILE A 173 -9.80 -16.38 18.26
CA ILE A 173 -8.52 -15.69 18.06
C ILE A 173 -7.45 -16.76 17.84
N LYS A 174 -6.81 -16.72 16.68
CA LYS A 174 -5.69 -17.59 16.32
C LYS A 174 -4.41 -16.76 16.28
N ILE A 175 -3.34 -17.28 16.88
CA ILE A 175 -2.02 -16.65 16.90
C ILE A 175 -1.04 -17.64 16.25
N ASP A 176 -0.49 -17.24 15.12
CA ASP A 176 0.45 -18.03 14.32
C ASP A 176 1.79 -17.25 14.16
N GLY A 177 2.86 -17.95 13.76
CA GLY A 177 4.16 -17.34 13.41
C GLY A 177 5.06 -16.93 14.59
N ASN A 178 4.51 -16.71 15.79
CA ASN A 178 5.32 -16.39 16.96
C ASN A 178 6.04 -17.63 17.53
N LYS A 179 7.37 -17.51 17.70
CA LYS A 179 8.24 -18.55 18.28
C LYS A 179 8.91 -18.14 19.60
N SER A 180 8.86 -16.85 19.96
CA SER A 180 9.69 -16.28 21.02
C SER A 180 8.91 -15.92 22.29
N LEU A 181 7.63 -15.57 22.17
CA LEU A 181 6.78 -15.17 23.30
C LEU A 181 5.72 -16.23 23.60
N SER A 182 5.14 -16.22 24.79
CA SER A 182 4.00 -17.10 25.09
C SER A 182 2.73 -16.59 24.39
N LYS A 183 1.80 -17.50 24.08
CA LYS A 183 0.50 -17.11 23.49
C LYS A 183 -0.31 -16.27 24.48
N GLU A 184 -0.14 -16.53 25.78
CA GLU A 184 -0.80 -15.82 26.87
C GLU A 184 -0.31 -14.37 26.94
N PHE A 185 0.99 -14.13 26.79
CA PHE A 185 1.56 -12.78 26.73
C PHE A 185 1.03 -12.00 25.52
N ILE A 186 1.01 -12.63 24.34
CA ILE A 186 0.47 -11.97 23.14
C ILE A 186 -1.03 -11.67 23.33
N ARG A 187 -1.80 -12.61 23.89
CA ARG A 187 -3.23 -12.41 24.19
C ARG A 187 -3.47 -11.25 25.16
N SER A 188 -2.65 -11.10 26.20
CA SER A 188 -2.81 -10.00 27.15
C SER A 188 -2.61 -8.63 26.51
N PHE A 189 -1.73 -8.54 25.50
CA PHE A 189 -1.55 -7.31 24.72
C PHE A 189 -2.67 -7.09 23.71
N ILE A 190 -3.13 -8.12 23.00
CA ILE A 190 -4.22 -7.99 22.02
C ILE A 190 -5.49 -7.41 22.69
N GLY A 191 -5.74 -7.76 23.95
CA GLY A 191 -6.85 -7.18 24.73
C GLY A 191 -8.23 -7.58 24.20
N LEU A 192 -8.31 -8.69 23.46
CA LEU A 192 -9.54 -9.23 22.90
C LEU A 192 -9.77 -10.66 23.41
N GLU A 193 -11.04 -10.95 23.69
CA GLU A 193 -11.51 -12.27 24.10
C GLU A 193 -12.70 -12.72 23.24
N LYS A 194 -12.94 -14.04 23.23
CA LYS A 194 -14.12 -14.61 22.59
C LYS A 194 -15.39 -14.01 23.20
N GLY A 195 -16.33 -13.60 22.35
CA GLY A 195 -17.59 -12.98 22.77
C GLY A 195 -17.54 -11.45 22.87
N MET A 196 -16.35 -10.84 22.84
CA MET A 196 -16.24 -9.38 22.76
C MET A 196 -16.65 -8.86 21.38
N ARG A 197 -17.19 -7.63 21.33
CA ARG A 197 -17.35 -6.92 20.06
C ARG A 197 -16.00 -6.35 19.65
N LEU A 198 -15.59 -6.62 18.42
CA LEU A 198 -14.36 -6.09 17.86
C LEU A 198 -14.40 -4.56 17.82
N ASN A 199 -13.43 -3.93 18.46
CA ASN A 199 -13.14 -2.52 18.31
C ASN A 199 -11.82 -2.36 17.52
N PRO A 200 -11.86 -2.02 16.22
CA PRO A 200 -10.66 -1.93 15.39
C PRO A 200 -9.63 -0.95 15.94
N GLU A 201 -10.06 0.22 16.40
CA GLU A 201 -9.18 1.26 16.96
C GLU A 201 -8.35 0.73 18.14
N THR A 202 -9.00 0.10 19.12
CA THR A 202 -8.30 -0.49 20.27
C THR A 202 -7.38 -1.63 19.84
N LEU A 203 -7.78 -2.44 18.86
CA LEU A 203 -6.93 -3.50 18.35
C LEU A 203 -5.69 -2.93 17.65
N ASP A 204 -5.84 -1.88 16.86
CA ASP A 204 -4.74 -1.20 16.16
C ASP A 204 -3.74 -0.59 17.16
N ASP A 205 -4.22 0.06 18.22
CA ASP A 205 -3.39 0.61 19.29
C ASP A 205 -2.60 -0.51 20.02
N ASN A 206 -3.29 -1.57 20.42
CA ASN A 206 -2.72 -2.71 21.12
C ASN A 206 -1.65 -3.45 20.29
N ILE A 207 -1.93 -3.64 19.00
CA ILE A 207 -0.99 -4.26 18.06
C ILE A 207 0.23 -3.35 17.83
N SER A 208 0.01 -2.03 17.74
CA SER A 208 1.09 -1.05 17.60
C SER A 208 2.01 -1.03 18.82
N GLU A 209 1.45 -1.11 20.03
CA GLU A 209 2.22 -1.23 21.27
C GLU A 209 3.02 -2.53 21.30
N LEU A 210 2.40 -3.66 20.98
CA LEU A 210 3.06 -4.97 20.94
C LEU A 210 4.21 -4.99 19.91
N TYR A 211 4.03 -4.37 18.74
CA TYR A 211 5.08 -4.23 17.74
C TYR A 211 6.24 -3.35 18.25
N SER A 212 5.92 -2.27 18.97
CA SER A 212 6.90 -1.32 19.52
C SER A 212 7.84 -1.93 20.55
N LEU A 213 7.51 -3.10 21.12
CA LEU A 213 8.41 -3.85 22.00
C LEU A 213 9.65 -4.43 21.28
N GLY A 214 9.66 -4.45 19.94
CA GLY A 214 10.82 -4.87 19.14
C GLY A 214 11.04 -6.38 19.04
N TYR A 215 10.13 -7.20 19.57
CA TYR A 215 10.20 -8.67 19.49
C TYR A 215 9.82 -9.23 18.12
N PHE A 216 9.11 -8.46 17.30
CA PHE A 216 8.56 -8.90 16.02
C PHE A 216 9.20 -8.13 14.87
N LYS A 217 9.61 -8.85 13.83
CA LYS A 217 9.99 -8.22 12.55
C LYS A 217 8.79 -7.72 11.77
N THR A 218 7.63 -8.36 11.97
CA THR A 218 6.36 -8.03 11.34
C THR A 218 5.25 -8.54 12.24
N LEU A 219 4.22 -7.72 12.42
CA LEU A 219 3.02 -8.04 13.18
C LEU A 219 1.84 -7.42 12.44
N TYR A 220 0.84 -8.23 12.14
CA TYR A 220 -0.42 -7.81 11.53
C TYR A 220 -1.52 -8.77 11.95
N TYR A 221 -2.77 -8.38 11.70
CA TYR A 221 -3.92 -9.24 11.90
C TYR A 221 -4.78 -9.31 10.64
N GLU A 222 -5.57 -10.37 10.57
CA GLU A 222 -6.57 -10.57 9.52
C GLU A 222 -7.91 -10.87 10.18
N ILE A 223 -8.98 -10.34 9.59
CA ILE A 223 -10.35 -10.61 10.03
C ILE A 223 -11.00 -11.49 8.98
N HIS A 224 -11.28 -12.74 9.36
CA HIS A 224 -12.01 -13.67 8.51
C HIS A 224 -13.47 -13.73 8.97
N PRO A 225 -14.44 -13.48 8.07
CA PRO A 225 -15.84 -13.71 8.39
C PRO A 225 -16.05 -15.22 8.61
N ASN A 226 -16.81 -15.58 9.64
CA ASN A 226 -17.24 -16.96 9.80
C ASN A 226 -18.30 -17.25 8.73
N ILE A 227 -17.98 -18.09 7.74
CA ILE A 227 -18.85 -18.37 6.58
C ILE A 227 -20.08 -19.19 7.01
N ASP A 228 -20.05 -19.78 8.21
CA ASP A 228 -21.17 -20.48 8.82
C ASP A 228 -22.16 -19.50 9.49
N GLY A 229 -22.81 -18.65 8.69
CA GLY A 229 -24.17 -18.09 8.85
C GLY A 229 -24.80 -17.80 10.24
N GLY A 230 -24.04 -17.63 11.31
CA GLY A 230 -24.53 -17.38 12.66
C GLY A 230 -24.33 -15.93 13.05
N VAL A 231 -25.44 -15.23 13.26
CA VAL A 231 -25.50 -13.89 13.87
C VAL A 231 -24.72 -13.82 15.19
#